data_AF-V9W3C5-F1
#
_entry.id   AF-V9W3C5-F1
#
_cell.length_a   1.000
_cell.length_b   1.000
_cell.length_c   1.000
_cell.angle_alpha   90.00
_cell.angle_beta   90.00
_cell.angle_gamma   90.00
#
_symmetry.space_group_name_H-M   'P 1'
#
loop_
_entity.id
_entity.type
_entity.pdbx_description
1 polymer ?
#
loop_
_entity_poly.entity_id
_entity_poly.type
_entity_poly.pdbx_seq_one_letter_code
_entity_poly.pdbx_strand_id
1 'polypeptide(L)'
;MRTAPGTGAWHAAASAAHAGKFTYSDHAIEVCLTLRAVFGLPLHQTQGFVRSLIKLLKLSLPVPDFTTLSRRGAHLKLTPAKQVQPGPMTLITVLD
;
A
#
# COMPACT_ATOMS: atom_id res chain seq x y z
N MET A 1 1.50 -14.89 25.16
CA MET A 1 1.32 -13.53 24.60
C MET A 1 1.78 -13.54 23.15
N ARG A 2 0.87 -13.41 22.18
CA ARG A 2 1.21 -13.34 20.75
C ARG A 2 1.56 -11.89 20.45
N THR A 3 2.84 -11.59 20.21
CA THR A 3 3.27 -10.27 19.74
C THR A 3 2.59 -10.00 18.40
N ALA A 4 1.67 -9.03 18.35
CA ALA A 4 1.20 -8.50 17.09
C ALA A 4 2.42 -7.97 16.29
N PRO A 5 2.50 -8.18 14.97
CA PRO A 5 3.60 -7.65 14.17
C PRO A 5 3.70 -6.14 14.41
N GLY A 6 4.90 -5.68 14.76
CA GLY A 6 5.15 -4.32 15.23
C GLY A 6 4.72 -3.27 14.20
N THR A 7 3.69 -2.49 14.53
CA THR A 7 3.16 -1.39 13.72
C THR A 7 4.05 -0.14 13.70
N GLY A 8 5.19 -0.18 14.41
CA GLY A 8 6.12 0.95 14.54
C GLY A 8 6.71 1.43 13.20
N ALA A 9 6.84 0.54 12.22
CA ALA A 9 7.36 0.88 10.89
C ALA A 9 6.34 1.57 9.97
N TRP A 10 5.04 1.65 10.34
CA TRP A 10 4.00 2.24 9.50
C TRP A 10 3.92 3.77 9.61
N HIS A 11 4.16 4.28 10.81
CA HIS A 11 4.14 5.71 11.10
C HIS A 11 5.53 6.30 10.85
N ALA A 12 5.60 7.55 10.42
CA ALA A 12 6.90 8.22 10.36
C ALA A 12 7.49 8.32 11.77
N ALA A 13 8.82 8.26 11.88
CA ALA A 13 9.48 8.62 13.12
C ALA A 13 9.04 10.06 13.51
N ALA A 14 8.69 10.27 14.78
CA ALA A 14 8.38 11.58 15.29
C ALA A 14 9.64 12.46 15.20
N SER A 15 9.80 13.19 14.10
CA SER A 15 10.88 14.17 13.97
C SER A 15 10.51 15.37 14.84
N ALA A 16 11.35 15.68 15.84
CA ALA A 16 11.14 16.76 16.79
C ALA A 16 10.92 18.14 16.12
N ALA A 17 11.31 18.31 14.85
CA ALA A 17 11.10 19.54 14.09
C ALA A 17 9.69 19.64 13.44
N HIS A 18 8.96 18.53 13.30
CA HIS A 18 7.74 18.45 12.49
C HIS A 18 6.74 17.43 13.03
N ALA A 19 6.46 17.48 14.34
CA ALA A 19 5.37 16.74 14.97
C ALA A 19 4.02 17.18 14.37
N GLY A 20 3.67 16.62 13.20
CA GLY A 20 2.43 16.92 12.48
C GLY A 20 2.47 16.78 10.95
N LYS A 21 3.64 16.70 10.29
CA LYS A 21 3.70 16.74 8.80
C LYS A 21 3.88 15.41 8.09
N PHE A 22 4.28 14.33 8.75
CA PHE A 22 4.42 13.01 8.12
C PHE A 22 3.69 11.93 8.91
N THR A 23 2.42 11.67 8.55
CA THR A 23 1.60 10.63 9.18
C THR A 23 2.07 9.21 8.86
N TYR A 24 2.83 9.03 7.77
CA TYR A 24 3.21 7.73 7.21
C TYR A 24 4.74 7.62 7.04
N SER A 25 5.32 6.44 7.25
CA SER A 25 6.73 6.18 6.89
C SER A 25 6.90 6.01 5.38
N ASP A 26 8.15 6.07 4.88
CA ASP A 26 8.42 5.68 3.48
C ASP A 26 8.07 4.21 3.21
N HIS A 27 8.25 3.33 4.21
CA HIS A 27 7.88 1.92 4.11
C HIS A 27 6.37 1.73 3.89
N ALA A 28 5.52 2.52 4.55
CA ALA A 28 4.07 2.46 4.33
C ALA A 28 3.70 2.86 2.89
N ILE A 29 4.38 3.86 2.32
CA ILE A 29 4.18 4.29 0.93
C ILE A 29 4.68 3.20 -0.03
N GLU A 30 5.86 2.64 0.21
CA GLU A 30 6.44 1.56 -0.59
C GLU A 30 5.54 0.33 -0.61
N VAL A 31 5.02 -0.13 0.54
CA VAL A 31 4.09 -1.26 0.60
C VAL A 31 2.84 -1.00 -0.25
N CYS A 32 2.26 0.19 -0.17
CA CYS A 32 1.09 0.54 -0.98
C CYS A 32 1.40 0.50 -2.49
N LEU A 33 2.56 1.06 -2.90
CA LEU A 33 2.96 1.11 -4.31
C LEU A 33 3.41 -0.26 -4.85
N THR A 34 3.98 -1.11 -4.01
CA THR A 34 4.27 -2.50 -4.36
C THR A 34 2.99 -3.31 -4.57
N LEU A 35 2.01 -3.18 -3.67
CA LEU A 35 0.70 -3.83 -3.85
C LEU A 35 0.03 -3.36 -5.15
N ARG A 36 0.09 -2.05 -5.44
CA ARG A 36 -0.37 -1.52 -6.72
C ARG A 36 0.29 -2.24 -7.91
N ALA A 37 1.61 -2.36 -7.90
CA ALA A 37 2.38 -2.95 -9.00
C ALA A 37 2.14 -4.45 -9.15
N VAL A 38 2.08 -5.19 -8.04
CA VAL A 38 1.86 -6.65 -8.04
C VAL A 38 0.47 -7.01 -8.55
N PHE A 39 -0.57 -6.25 -8.16
CA PHE A 39 -1.95 -6.51 -8.56
C PHE A 39 -2.38 -5.73 -9.81
N GLY A 40 -1.49 -4.97 -10.44
CA GLY A 40 -1.80 -4.18 -11.65
C GLY A 40 -2.89 -3.11 -11.43
N LEU A 41 -3.01 -2.56 -10.22
CA LEU A 41 -4.11 -1.67 -9.87
C LEU A 41 -3.85 -0.22 -10.33
N PRO A 42 -4.91 0.53 -10.70
CA PRO A 42 -4.84 1.99 -10.73
C PRO A 42 -4.52 2.55 -9.33
N LEU A 43 -3.82 3.68 -9.28
CA LEU A 43 -3.42 4.29 -8.00
C LEU A 43 -4.62 4.67 -7.13
N HIS A 44 -5.74 5.08 -7.73
CA HIS A 44 -6.99 5.36 -7.02
C HIS A 44 -7.63 4.11 -6.40
N GLN A 45 -7.53 2.94 -7.03
CA GLN A 45 -8.04 1.67 -6.48
C GLN A 45 -7.17 1.11 -5.37
N THR A 46 -5.87 1.44 -5.39
CA THR A 46 -4.91 0.97 -4.39
C THR A 46 -5.33 1.38 -2.97
N GLN A 47 -5.85 2.59 -2.78
CA GLN A 47 -6.33 3.06 -1.48
C GLN A 47 -7.49 2.21 -0.93
N GLY A 48 -8.46 1.86 -1.77
CA GLY A 48 -9.59 1.00 -1.38
C GLY A 48 -9.14 -0.42 -1.06
N PHE A 49 -8.27 -0.98 -1.90
CA PHE A 49 -7.71 -2.31 -1.72
C PHE A 49 -6.91 -2.44 -0.41
N VAL A 50 -6.00 -1.52 -0.14
CA VAL A 50 -5.20 -1.50 1.10
C VAL A 50 -6.08 -1.36 2.34
N ARG A 51 -7.14 -0.54 2.26
CA ARG A 51 -8.13 -0.42 3.35
C ARG A 51 -8.83 -1.75 3.64
N SER A 52 -9.21 -2.49 2.59
CA SER A 52 -9.82 -3.81 2.74
C SER A 52 -8.85 -4.82 3.35
N LEU A 53 -7.58 -4.82 2.94
CA LEU A 53 -6.55 -5.68 3.53
C LEU A 53 -6.32 -5.37 5.02
N ILE A 54 -6.21 -4.11 5.40
CA ILE A 54 -6.04 -3.71 6.81
C ILE A 54 -7.22 -4.18 7.66
N LYS A 55 -8.45 -4.03 7.17
CA LYS A 55 -9.66 -4.56 7.84
C LYS A 55 -9.63 -6.07 7.96
N LEU A 56 -9.27 -6.77 6.88
CA LEU A 56 -9.18 -8.23 6.85
C LEU A 56 -8.15 -8.76 7.87
N LEU A 57 -7.00 -8.08 7.97
CA LEU A 57 -5.93 -8.40 8.90
C LEU A 57 -6.21 -7.90 10.33
N LYS A 58 -7.34 -7.23 10.57
CA LYS A 58 -7.72 -6.63 11.86
C LYS A 58 -6.66 -5.67 12.40
N LEU A 59 -6.03 -4.90 11.52
CA LEU A 59 -5.04 -3.89 11.87
C LEU A 59 -5.72 -2.52 12.03
N SER A 60 -5.28 -1.74 13.02
CA SER A 60 -5.72 -0.36 13.22
C SER A 60 -4.72 0.63 12.62
N LEU A 61 -4.44 0.47 11.32
CA LEU A 61 -3.47 1.31 10.60
C LEU A 61 -4.20 2.33 9.70
N PRO A 62 -3.78 3.61 9.70
CA PRO A 62 -4.30 4.59 8.76
C PRO A 62 -3.85 4.26 7.33
N VAL A 63 -4.65 4.64 6.33
CA VAL A 63 -4.35 4.37 4.91
C VAL A 63 -3.98 5.69 4.22
N PRO A 64 -2.78 5.79 3.61
CA PRO A 64 -2.42 6.93 2.78
C PRO A 64 -3.45 7.15 1.66
N ASP A 65 -3.84 8.40 1.43
CA ASP A 65 -4.73 8.74 0.33
C ASP A 65 -3.98 8.81 -1.01
N PHE A 66 -4.74 8.86 -2.11
CA PHE A 66 -4.18 8.98 -3.46
C PHE A 66 -3.16 10.12 -3.58
N THR A 67 -3.45 11.29 -3.00
CA THR A 67 -2.58 12.47 -3.12
C THR A 67 -1.24 12.24 -2.41
N THR A 68 -1.25 11.60 -1.25
CA THR A 68 -0.05 11.23 -0.51
C THR A 68 0.77 10.20 -1.27
N LEU A 69 0.12 9.16 -1.81
CA LEU A 69 0.81 8.11 -2.58
C LEU A 69 1.44 8.66 -3.86
N SER A 70 0.72 9.51 -4.61
CA SER A 70 1.23 10.12 -5.85
C SER A 70 2.43 11.01 -5.57
N ARG A 71 2.32 11.93 -4.60
CA ARG A 71 3.38 12.89 -4.27
C ARG A 71 4.62 12.18 -3.73
N ARG A 72 4.47 11.25 -2.79
CA ARG A 72 5.62 10.57 -2.17
C ARG A 72 6.22 9.48 -3.05
N GLY A 73 5.40 8.79 -3.84
CA GLY A 73 5.87 7.81 -4.81
C GLY A 73 6.80 8.42 -5.85
N ALA A 74 6.59 9.68 -6.24
CA ALA A 74 7.47 10.37 -7.18
C ALA A 74 8.92 10.56 -6.67
N HIS A 75 9.12 10.59 -5.35
CA HIS A 75 10.43 10.80 -4.73
C HIS A 75 11.04 9.53 -4.15
N LEU A 76 10.33 8.39 -4.21
CA LEU A 76 10.81 7.11 -3.69
C LEU A 76 11.43 6.28 -4.81
N LYS A 77 12.65 5.82 -4.58
CA LYS A 77 13.28 4.79 -5.41
C LYS A 77 12.65 3.45 -5.05
N LEU A 78 11.55 3.12 -5.71
CA LEU A 78 10.95 1.80 -5.57
C LEU A 78 11.85 0.78 -6.28
N THR A 79 12.19 -0.31 -5.59
CA THR A 79 12.69 -1.48 -6.30
C THR A 79 11.55 -1.96 -7.18
N PRO A 80 11.70 -2.06 -8.51
CA PRO A 80 10.60 -2.46 -9.37
C PRO A 80 10.12 -3.85 -8.95
N ALA A 81 8.90 -3.93 -8.42
CA ALA A 81 8.24 -5.21 -8.26
C ALA A 81 8.19 -5.83 -9.65
N LYS A 82 8.72 -7.05 -9.79
CA LYS A 82 8.64 -7.81 -11.04
C LYS A 82 7.16 -7.88 -11.41
N GLN A 83 6.74 -7.13 -12.43
CA GLN A 83 5.38 -7.19 -12.92
C GLN A 83 5.13 -8.64 -13.34
N VAL A 84 4.31 -9.34 -12.57
CA VAL A 84 3.69 -10.57 -13.07
C VAL A 84 2.69 -10.06 -14.09
N GLN A 85 3.06 -10.11 -15.36
CA GLN A 85 2.09 -9.88 -16.42
C GLN A 85 0.97 -10.89 -16.17
N PRO A 86 -0.29 -10.45 -15.93
CA PRO A 86 -1.38 -11.40 -15.90
C PRO A 86 -1.40 -12.05 -17.28
N GLY A 87 -1.06 -13.34 -17.34
CA GLY A 87 -1.37 -14.16 -18.52
C GLY A 87 -2.87 -14.00 -18.81
N PRO A 88 -3.30 -14.18 -20.07
CA PRO A 88 -4.68 -13.88 -20.46
C PRO A 88 -5.65 -14.52 -19.47
N MET A 89 -6.37 -13.66 -18.74
CA MET A 89 -7.43 -14.07 -17.83
C MET A 89 -8.60 -14.47 -18.74
N THR A 90 -8.56 -15.69 -19.25
CA THR A 90 -9.66 -16.26 -20.03
C THR A 90 -10.83 -16.44 -19.09
N LEU A 91 -11.80 -15.53 -19.18
CA LEU A 91 -13.12 -15.68 -18.57
C LEU A 91 -13.87 -16.74 -19.38
N ILE A 92 -13.89 -17.99 -18.91
CA ILE A 92 -14.80 -19.01 -19.44
C ILE A 92 -16.21 -18.70 -18.93
N THR A 93 -17.02 -18.02 -19.74
CA THR A 93 -18.47 -18.10 -19.63
C THR A 93 -18.90 -19.50 -20.04
N VAL A 94 -19.26 -20.32 -19.07
CA VAL A 94 -20.01 -21.57 -19.32
C VAL A 94 -21.44 -21.16 -19.61
N LEU A 95 -21.80 -21.14 -20.88
CA LEU A 95 -23.18 -21.23 -21.32
C LEU A 95 -23.21 -22.15 -22.55
N ASP A 96 -23.21 -23.44 -22.27
CA ASP A 96 -23.85 -24.48 -23.07
C ASP A 96 -24.72 -25.31 -22.11
#